data_AF-A0A7K2YEK4-F1
#
_entry.id   AF-A0A7K2YEK4-F1
#
_cell.length_a   1.000
_cell.length_b   1.000
_cell.length_c   1.000
_cell.angle_alpha   90.00
_cell.angle_beta   90.00
_cell.angle_gamma   90.00
#
_symmetry.space_group_name_H-M   'P 1'
#
loop_
_entity.id
_entity.type
_entity.pdbx_description
1 polymer ?
#
loop_
_entity_poly.entity_id
_entity_poly.type
_entity_poly.pdbx_seq_one_letter_code
_entity_poly.pdbx_strand_id
1 'polypeptide(L)'
;GLIPTGWILGPLLRAGVEHPWLPAATEFCRAAVERLATTHPYEVEAAVAFLDGVPDRRWAEGQARRLGELVRDQRLVLLDPAHPEQARLAPGYAAGEYHLPHDFAPCPDSPARAWFTDRELRRGLAALAAAQQEDGGWPIRWAEWSPTVRVEARPAATIEALLTLRAYDREGA
;
A
#
# COMPACT_ATOMS: atom_id res chain seq x y z
N GLY A 1 -14.59 -2.09 9.08
CA GLY A 1 -14.40 -2.24 7.63
C GLY A 1 -13.00 -2.75 7.36
N LEU A 2 -12.71 -3.28 6.18
CA LEU A 2 -11.39 -3.89 5.89
C LEU A 2 -10.23 -2.92 6.11
N ILE A 3 -10.37 -1.66 5.70
CA ILE A 3 -9.30 -0.63 5.81
C ILE A 3 -8.73 -0.52 7.24
N PRO A 4 -9.49 -0.05 8.25
CA PRO A 4 -8.94 0.13 9.59
C PRO A 4 -8.56 -1.20 10.24
N THR A 5 -9.30 -2.28 9.97
CA THR A 5 -9.01 -3.58 10.59
C THR A 5 -7.71 -4.18 10.04
N GLY A 6 -7.48 -4.14 8.73
CA GLY A 6 -6.29 -4.70 8.10
C GLY A 6 -5.01 -3.95 8.49
N TRP A 7 -5.04 -2.62 8.50
CA TRP A 7 -3.90 -1.79 8.91
C TRP A 7 -3.52 -1.95 10.38
N ILE A 8 -4.46 -2.26 11.27
CA ILE A 8 -4.15 -2.54 12.67
C ILE A 8 -3.70 -4.00 12.83
N LEU A 9 -4.44 -4.93 12.22
CA LEU A 9 -4.26 -6.37 12.44
C LEU A 9 -2.92 -6.88 11.87
N GLY A 10 -2.54 -6.46 10.67
CA GLY A 10 -1.32 -6.91 10.00
C GLY A 10 -0.05 -6.70 10.86
N PRO A 11 0.25 -5.46 11.30
CA PRO A 11 1.38 -5.19 12.17
C PRO A 11 1.34 -5.94 13.50
N LEU A 12 0.16 -6.08 14.13
CA LEU A 12 0.03 -6.82 15.39
C LEU A 12 0.36 -8.30 15.23
N LEU A 13 -0.11 -8.93 14.15
CA LEU A 13 0.22 -10.32 13.84
C LEU A 13 1.73 -10.49 13.58
N ARG A 14 2.35 -9.56 12.83
CA ARG A 14 3.81 -9.57 12.60
C ARG A 14 4.63 -9.39 13.87
N ALA A 15 4.12 -8.57 14.80
CA ALA A 15 4.76 -8.34 16.09
C ALA A 15 4.54 -9.49 17.09
N GLY A 16 3.76 -10.52 16.74
CA GLY A 16 3.46 -11.64 17.63
C GLY A 16 2.64 -11.23 18.85
N VAL A 17 1.83 -10.16 18.73
CA VAL A 17 0.99 -9.69 19.84
C VAL A 17 -0.13 -10.69 20.10
N GLU A 18 -0.40 -10.98 21.37
CA GLU A 18 -1.52 -11.80 21.81
C GLU A 18 -2.63 -10.92 22.40
N HIS A 19 -3.84 -11.03 21.88
CA HIS A 19 -5.00 -10.25 22.31
C HIS A 19 -6.33 -10.92 21.88
N PRO A 20 -7.39 -10.91 22.72
CA PRO A 20 -8.66 -11.59 22.41
C PRO A 20 -9.39 -11.11 21.15
N TRP A 21 -9.09 -9.91 20.66
CA TRP A 21 -9.68 -9.36 19.42
C TRP A 21 -9.09 -9.96 18.13
N LEU A 22 -7.83 -10.47 18.17
CA LEU A 22 -7.11 -10.92 16.97
C LEU A 22 -7.81 -12.07 16.22
N PRO A 23 -8.36 -13.12 16.87
CA PRO A 23 -9.01 -14.21 16.15
C PRO A 23 -10.21 -13.73 15.32
N ALA A 24 -11.12 -12.97 15.95
CA ALA A 24 -12.31 -12.45 15.28
C ALA A 24 -11.94 -11.45 14.16
N ALA A 25 -10.94 -10.59 14.40
CA ALA A 25 -10.44 -9.68 13.38
C ALA A 25 -9.81 -10.41 12.19
N THR A 26 -9.09 -11.50 12.45
CA THR A 26 -8.49 -12.36 11.42
C THR A 26 -9.55 -13.02 10.56
N GLU A 27 -10.56 -13.64 11.16
CA GLU A 27 -11.68 -14.24 10.40
C GLU A 27 -12.41 -13.20 9.56
N PHE A 28 -12.67 -12.01 10.12
CA PHE A 28 -13.26 -10.90 9.39
C PHE A 28 -12.41 -10.50 8.18
N CYS A 29 -11.11 -10.25 8.36
CA CYS A 29 -10.21 -9.84 7.28
C CYS A 29 -10.04 -10.93 6.21
N ARG A 30 -9.94 -12.22 6.58
CA ARG A 30 -9.90 -13.32 5.60
C ARG A 30 -11.14 -13.31 4.72
N ALA A 31 -12.31 -13.27 5.34
CA ALA A 31 -13.57 -13.28 4.61
C ALA A 31 -13.78 -12.01 3.77
N ALA A 32 -13.30 -10.85 4.25
CA ALA A 32 -13.36 -9.60 3.49
C ALA A 32 -12.46 -9.65 2.25
N VAL A 33 -11.21 -10.09 2.40
CA VAL A 33 -10.25 -10.24 1.28
C VAL A 33 -10.78 -11.22 0.23
N GLU A 34 -11.31 -12.38 0.65
CA GLU A 34 -11.87 -13.39 -0.24
C GLU A 34 -13.05 -12.88 -1.08
N ARG A 35 -13.83 -11.93 -0.55
CA ARG A 35 -14.99 -11.35 -1.24
C ARG A 35 -14.65 -10.16 -2.13
N LEU A 36 -13.41 -9.67 -2.15
CA LEU A 36 -13.01 -8.56 -3.02
C LEU A 36 -13.14 -8.96 -4.49
N ALA A 37 -14.12 -8.36 -5.17
CA ALA A 37 -14.35 -8.49 -6.62
C ALA A 37 -14.17 -7.16 -7.36
N THR A 38 -14.41 -6.04 -6.66
CA THR A 38 -14.12 -4.66 -7.07
C THR A 38 -13.60 -3.94 -5.84
N THR A 39 -12.66 -3.01 -5.99
CA THR A 39 -12.00 -2.39 -4.83
C THR A 39 -11.40 -1.03 -5.19
N HIS A 40 -10.72 -0.41 -4.23
CA HIS A 40 -9.97 0.84 -4.41
C HIS A 40 -8.62 0.76 -3.68
N PRO A 41 -7.66 1.66 -3.99
CA PRO A 41 -6.29 1.53 -3.50
C PRO A 41 -6.12 1.35 -1.98
N TYR A 42 -6.75 2.17 -1.12
CA TYR A 42 -6.61 2.00 0.33
C TYR A 42 -7.11 0.65 0.88
N GLU A 43 -8.12 0.04 0.25
CA GLU A 43 -8.60 -1.29 0.67
C GLU A 43 -7.62 -2.39 0.25
N VAL A 44 -6.95 -2.23 -0.89
CA VAL A 44 -5.85 -3.08 -1.33
C VAL A 44 -4.67 -2.97 -0.38
N GLU A 45 -4.25 -1.75 0.01
CA GLU A 45 -3.15 -1.55 0.96
C GLU A 45 -3.43 -2.22 2.30
N ALA A 46 -4.64 -2.05 2.84
CA ALA A 46 -5.04 -2.69 4.08
C ALA A 46 -5.10 -4.21 3.98
N ALA A 47 -5.54 -4.74 2.83
CA ALA A 47 -5.49 -6.17 2.55
C ALA A 47 -4.04 -6.68 2.50
N VAL A 48 -3.13 -5.98 1.81
CA VAL A 48 -1.70 -6.32 1.76
C VAL A 48 -1.09 -6.31 3.16
N ALA A 49 -1.36 -5.29 3.97
CA ALA A 49 -0.86 -5.21 5.35
C ALA A 49 -1.30 -6.43 6.19
N PHE A 50 -2.57 -6.84 6.05
CA PHE A 50 -3.07 -8.04 6.70
C PHE A 50 -2.42 -9.33 6.17
N LEU A 51 -2.30 -9.47 4.85
CA LEU A 51 -1.69 -10.63 4.19
C LEU A 51 -0.20 -10.77 4.54
N ASP A 52 0.49 -9.65 4.77
CA ASP A 52 1.87 -9.63 5.24
C ASP A 52 2.00 -10.23 6.65
N GLY A 53 1.02 -10.00 7.52
CA GLY A 53 1.05 -10.47 8.91
C GLY A 53 0.45 -11.84 9.18
N VAL A 54 -0.41 -12.38 8.31
CA VAL A 54 -1.08 -13.66 8.61
C VAL A 54 -0.10 -14.85 8.56
N PRO A 55 -0.15 -15.80 9.52
CA PRO A 55 0.75 -16.95 9.56
C PRO A 55 0.58 -17.93 8.39
N ASP A 56 -0.64 -18.04 7.86
CA ASP A 56 -0.96 -18.94 6.74
C ASP A 56 -0.43 -18.37 5.41
N ARG A 57 0.88 -18.55 5.18
CA ARG A 57 1.59 -17.98 4.02
C ARG A 57 1.07 -18.47 2.68
N ARG A 58 0.75 -19.76 2.57
CA ARG A 58 0.22 -20.33 1.32
C ARG A 58 -1.11 -19.70 0.94
N TRP A 59 -2.02 -19.52 1.91
CA TRP A 59 -3.26 -18.81 1.68
C TRP A 59 -2.98 -17.35 1.32
N ALA A 60 -2.13 -16.66 2.09
CA ALA A 60 -1.81 -15.25 1.88
C ALA A 60 -1.26 -14.97 0.47
N GLU A 61 -0.31 -15.78 0.00
CA GLU A 61 0.27 -15.66 -1.35
C GLU A 61 -0.79 -15.89 -2.45
N GLY A 62 -1.70 -16.84 -2.26
CA GLY A 62 -2.81 -17.07 -3.17
C GLY A 62 -3.77 -15.88 -3.25
N GLN A 63 -4.10 -15.28 -2.10
CA GLN A 63 -4.93 -14.08 -2.05
C GLN A 63 -4.21 -12.86 -2.63
N ALA A 64 -2.92 -12.68 -2.33
CA ALA A 64 -2.11 -11.60 -2.85
C ALA A 64 -2.04 -11.66 -4.38
N ARG A 65 -1.85 -12.84 -4.97
CA ARG A 65 -1.85 -12.99 -6.44
C ARG A 65 -3.16 -12.54 -7.07
N ARG A 66 -4.31 -13.02 -6.55
CA ARG A 66 -5.63 -12.60 -7.02
C ARG A 66 -5.84 -11.10 -6.86
N LEU A 67 -5.39 -10.53 -5.75
CA LEU A 67 -5.51 -9.10 -5.49
C LEU A 67 -4.65 -8.28 -6.47
N GLY A 68 -3.46 -8.75 -6.81
CA GLY A 68 -2.60 -8.13 -7.82
C GLY A 68 -3.21 -8.13 -9.23
N GLU A 69 -3.86 -9.23 -9.62
CA GLU A 69 -4.66 -9.30 -10.85
C GLU A 69 -5.77 -8.24 -10.82
N LEU A 70 -6.52 -8.16 -9.71
CA LEU A 70 -7.59 -7.20 -9.52
C LEU A 70 -7.12 -5.74 -9.57
N VAL A 71 -5.93 -5.43 -9.02
CA VAL A 71 -5.28 -4.11 -9.09
C VAL A 71 -4.95 -3.73 -10.53
N ARG A 72 -4.42 -4.67 -11.33
CA ARG A 72 -4.10 -4.42 -12.74
C ARG A 72 -5.36 -4.28 -13.59
N ASP A 73 -6.34 -5.16 -13.41
CA ASP A 73 -7.59 -5.15 -14.17
C ASP A 73 -8.38 -3.85 -13.97
N GLN A 74 -8.43 -3.35 -12.74
CA GLN A 74 -9.09 -2.08 -12.41
C GLN A 74 -8.21 -0.85 -12.67
N ARG A 75 -6.94 -1.05 -13.08
CA ARG A 75 -5.93 0.01 -13.31
C ARG A 75 -5.73 0.90 -12.08
N LEU A 76 -5.71 0.30 -10.89
CA LEU A 76 -5.59 1.01 -9.60
C LEU A 76 -4.17 1.49 -9.28
N VAL A 77 -3.20 1.13 -10.12
CA VAL A 77 -1.78 1.45 -9.94
C VAL A 77 -1.23 2.27 -11.11
N LEU A 78 -0.53 3.35 -10.79
CA LEU A 78 0.23 4.17 -11.72
C LEU A 78 1.62 3.57 -11.92
N LEU A 79 1.75 2.75 -12.97
CA LEU A 79 2.99 2.04 -13.32
C LEU A 79 4.04 2.93 -14.00
N ASP A 80 3.60 4.01 -14.65
CA ASP A 80 4.47 4.96 -15.32
C ASP A 80 4.04 6.39 -14.97
N PRO A 81 4.79 7.08 -14.09
CA PRO A 81 4.50 8.47 -13.71
C PRO A 81 4.47 9.46 -14.89
N ALA A 82 5.08 9.12 -16.03
CA ALA A 82 5.02 9.94 -17.25
C ALA A 82 3.70 9.80 -18.03
N HIS A 83 2.89 8.78 -17.71
CA HIS A 83 1.64 8.45 -18.40
C HIS A 83 0.48 8.24 -17.40
N PRO A 84 0.08 9.28 -16.63
CA PRO A 84 -0.94 9.19 -15.59
C PRO A 84 -2.31 8.71 -16.09
N GLU A 85 -2.62 8.95 -17.37
CA GLU A 85 -3.87 8.51 -18.01
C GLU A 85 -4.03 6.98 -18.11
N GLN A 86 -2.94 6.22 -17.90
CA GLN A 86 -2.98 4.76 -17.88
C GLN A 86 -3.56 4.20 -16.57
N ALA A 87 -3.54 4.98 -15.49
CA ALA A 87 -4.16 4.64 -14.22
C ALA A 87 -5.57 5.23 -14.11
N ARG A 88 -6.43 4.55 -13.36
CA ARG A 88 -7.77 5.05 -13.03
C ARG A 88 -7.77 5.61 -11.61
N LEU A 89 -8.10 6.89 -11.47
CA LEU A 89 -8.46 7.45 -10.16
C LEU A 89 -9.77 6.82 -9.69
N ALA A 90 -9.74 6.23 -8.50
CA ALA A 90 -10.92 5.67 -7.88
C ALA A 90 -11.91 6.80 -7.51
N PRO A 91 -13.23 6.56 -7.56
CA PRO A 91 -14.22 7.55 -7.14
C PRO A 91 -13.96 8.04 -5.71
N GLY A 92 -14.00 9.36 -5.50
CA GLY A 92 -13.76 9.98 -4.19
C GLY A 92 -12.31 10.36 -3.89
N TYR A 93 -11.36 10.02 -4.75
CA TYR A 93 -9.94 10.37 -4.60
C TYR A 93 -9.68 11.78 -5.16
N ALA A 94 -8.71 12.49 -4.57
CA ALA A 94 -8.29 13.79 -5.07
C ALA A 94 -7.66 13.70 -6.46
N ALA A 95 -7.67 14.81 -7.19
CA ALA A 95 -6.94 14.92 -8.43
C ALA A 95 -5.44 14.67 -8.15
N GLY A 96 -4.86 13.69 -8.86
CA GLY A 96 -3.45 13.33 -8.69
C GLY A 96 -3.16 12.34 -7.55
N GLU A 97 -4.17 11.86 -6.82
CA GLU A 97 -4.02 10.86 -5.75
C GLU A 97 -3.84 9.44 -6.33
N TYR A 98 -2.83 9.31 -7.18
CA TYR A 98 -2.43 8.04 -7.77
C TYR A 98 -1.59 7.24 -6.78
N HIS A 99 -1.80 5.93 -6.79
CA HIS A 99 -1.01 4.98 -6.04
C HIS A 99 -0.02 4.32 -6.98
N LEU A 100 1.24 4.27 -6.56
CA LEU A 100 2.38 3.73 -7.30
C LEU A 100 2.74 2.33 -6.77
N PRO A 101 3.59 1.56 -7.47
CA PRO A 101 3.95 0.22 -7.04
C PRO A 101 4.48 0.12 -5.60
N HIS A 102 5.23 1.13 -5.14
CA HIS A 102 5.79 1.16 -3.78
C HIS A 102 4.72 1.37 -2.69
N ASP A 103 3.54 1.88 -3.03
CA ASP A 103 2.44 2.06 -2.08
C ASP A 103 1.80 0.70 -1.72
N PHE A 104 1.72 -0.20 -2.72
CA PHE A 104 1.29 -1.57 -2.50
C PHE A 104 2.43 -2.46 -1.98
N ALA A 105 3.67 -2.22 -2.40
CA ALA A 105 4.85 -2.99 -2.02
C ALA A 105 5.90 -2.08 -1.33
N PRO A 106 5.69 -1.68 -0.07
CA PRO A 106 6.58 -0.75 0.63
C PRO A 106 7.96 -1.34 0.97
N CYS A 107 8.10 -2.66 0.93
CA CYS A 107 9.38 -3.36 1.07
C CYS A 107 9.43 -4.57 0.13
N PRO A 108 10.65 -5.08 -0.17
CA PRO A 108 10.82 -6.24 -1.04
C PRO A 108 10.16 -7.54 -0.52
N ASP A 109 10.07 -7.71 0.81
CA ASP A 109 9.39 -8.85 1.43
C ASP A 109 7.85 -8.77 1.36
N SER A 110 7.29 -7.66 0.87
CA SER A 110 5.83 -7.49 0.78
C SER A 110 5.21 -8.58 -0.10
N PRO A 111 4.05 -9.14 0.26
CA PRO A 111 3.34 -10.09 -0.59
C PRO A 111 2.88 -9.47 -1.93
N ALA A 112 2.84 -8.14 -2.01
CA ALA A 112 2.55 -7.40 -3.25
C ALA A 112 3.76 -7.19 -4.15
N ARG A 113 4.99 -7.49 -3.68
CA ARG A 113 6.23 -7.26 -4.46
C ARG A 113 6.20 -7.98 -5.80
N ALA A 114 5.63 -9.18 -5.84
CA ALA A 114 5.54 -10.00 -7.05
C ALA A 114 4.53 -9.47 -8.10
N TRP A 115 3.74 -8.44 -7.79
CA TRP A 115 2.77 -7.87 -8.74
C TRP A 115 3.44 -7.03 -9.82
N PHE A 116 4.69 -6.63 -9.58
CA PHE A 116 5.39 -5.62 -10.36
C PHE A 116 6.74 -6.13 -10.82
N THR A 117 7.10 -5.75 -12.04
CA THR A 117 8.47 -5.90 -12.54
C THR A 117 9.40 -4.92 -11.82
N ASP A 118 10.69 -5.24 -11.76
CA ASP A 118 11.70 -4.36 -11.17
C ASP A 118 11.73 -2.99 -11.85
N ARG A 119 11.40 -2.93 -13.14
CA ARG A 119 11.33 -1.67 -13.90
C ARG A 119 10.16 -0.80 -13.45
N GLU A 120 8.97 -1.38 -13.27
CA GLU A 120 7.78 -0.66 -12.78
C GLU A 120 8.05 -0.16 -11.35
N LEU A 121 8.63 -0.99 -10.49
CA LEU A 121 8.99 -0.61 -9.13
C LEU A 121 10.01 0.53 -9.09
N ARG A 122 11.11 0.42 -9.85
CA ARG A 122 12.15 1.45 -9.91
C ARG A 122 11.61 2.80 -10.38
N ARG A 123 10.66 2.83 -11.31
CA ARG A 123 9.99 4.07 -11.74
C ARG A 123 9.22 4.70 -10.58
N GLY A 124 8.46 3.90 -9.85
CA GLY A 124 7.75 4.36 -8.66
C GLY A 124 8.71 4.88 -7.59
N LEU A 125 9.77 4.16 -7.28
CA LEU A 125 10.78 4.57 -6.29
C LEU A 125 11.54 5.83 -6.72
N ALA A 126 11.85 5.99 -8.01
CA ALA A 126 12.46 7.20 -8.54
C ALA A 126 11.52 8.41 -8.41
N ALA A 127 10.23 8.22 -8.69
CA ALA A 127 9.22 9.27 -8.48
C ALA A 127 9.06 9.61 -6.99
N LEU A 128 9.12 8.61 -6.10
CA LEU A 128 9.15 8.83 -4.66
C LEU A 128 10.37 9.66 -4.27
N ALA A 129 11.58 9.24 -4.65
CA ALA A 129 12.81 9.98 -4.34
C ALA A 129 12.78 11.42 -4.87
N ALA A 130 12.30 11.63 -6.10
CA ALA A 130 12.17 12.96 -6.70
C ALA A 130 11.11 13.86 -6.06
N ALA A 131 10.18 13.29 -5.28
CA ALA A 131 9.15 14.04 -4.57
C ALA A 131 9.64 14.64 -3.24
N GLN A 132 10.88 14.38 -2.82
CA GLN A 132 11.47 15.03 -1.65
C GLN A 132 11.50 16.55 -1.84
N GLN A 133 11.02 17.28 -0.85
CA GLN A 133 11.01 18.74 -0.85
C GLN A 133 12.30 19.30 -0.24
N GLU A 134 12.55 20.60 -0.42
CA GLU A 134 13.79 21.27 0.01
C GLU A 134 14.09 21.14 1.51
N ASP A 135 13.04 21.00 2.33
CA ASP A 135 13.15 20.80 3.77
C ASP A 135 13.38 19.32 4.18
N GLY A 136 13.56 18.44 3.20
CA GLY A 136 13.80 17.01 3.37
C GLY A 136 12.54 16.16 3.57
N GLY A 137 11.36 16.78 3.67
CA GLY A 137 10.09 16.07 3.84
C GLY A 137 9.44 15.65 2.52
N TRP A 138 8.40 14.84 2.62
CA TRP A 138 7.54 14.46 1.47
C TRP A 138 6.17 15.13 1.57
N PRO A 139 5.55 15.51 0.45
CA PRO A 139 4.18 16.00 0.46
C PRO A 139 3.19 14.86 0.73
N ILE A 140 2.01 15.20 1.25
CA ILE A 140 0.86 14.29 1.16
C ILE A 140 0.33 14.31 -0.27
N ARG A 141 -0.17 13.16 -0.75
CA ARG A 141 -0.67 12.99 -2.12
C ARG A 141 -2.20 12.94 -2.21
N TRP A 142 -2.87 12.93 -1.07
CA TRP A 142 -4.33 12.91 -0.96
C TRP A 142 -4.90 14.29 -0.63
N ALA A 143 -6.24 14.37 -0.66
CA ALA A 143 -6.97 15.60 -0.46
C ALA A 143 -6.54 16.37 0.81
N GLU A 144 -6.19 17.64 0.64
CA GLU A 144 -6.09 18.60 1.73
C GLU A 144 -7.43 19.29 1.95
N TRP A 145 -8.31 18.69 2.78
CA TRP A 145 -9.60 19.33 3.11
C TRP A 145 -9.48 20.40 4.20
N SER A 146 -8.32 20.52 4.87
CA SER A 146 -7.99 21.64 5.76
C SER A 146 -6.48 21.85 5.86
N PRO A 147 -6.01 23.06 6.24
CA PRO A 147 -4.59 23.32 6.47
C PRO A 147 -3.95 22.42 7.53
N THR A 148 -4.74 21.94 8.49
CA THR A 148 -4.27 21.07 9.59
C THR A 148 -3.90 19.68 9.09
N VAL A 149 -4.58 19.15 8.06
CA VAL A 149 -4.30 17.83 7.49
C VAL A 149 -2.84 17.70 7.10
N ARG A 150 -2.30 18.73 6.43
CA ARG A 150 -0.90 18.75 6.03
C ARG A 150 0.03 18.67 7.24
N VAL A 151 -0.26 19.43 8.30
CA VAL A 151 0.58 19.47 9.50
C VAL A 151 0.61 18.11 10.22
N GLU A 152 -0.54 17.45 10.31
CA GLU A 152 -0.67 16.17 11.02
C GLU A 152 -0.13 14.99 10.21
N ALA A 153 -0.36 14.97 8.90
CA ALA A 153 -0.06 13.82 8.06
C ALA A 153 1.35 13.82 7.46
N ARG A 154 1.93 14.99 7.20
CA ARG A 154 3.22 15.10 6.51
C ARG A 154 4.39 14.42 7.24
N PRO A 155 4.47 14.43 8.59
CA PRO A 155 5.49 13.66 9.30
C PRO A 155 5.40 12.16 9.01
N ALA A 156 4.19 11.59 8.99
CA ALA A 156 3.98 10.19 8.67
C ALA A 156 4.37 9.88 7.22
N ALA A 157 3.92 10.68 6.25
CA ALA A 157 4.29 10.52 4.84
C ALA A 157 5.81 10.57 4.61
N THR A 158 6.51 11.42 5.37
CA THR A 158 7.99 11.51 5.31
C THR A 158 8.64 10.24 5.85
N ILE A 159 8.18 9.73 6.99
CA ILE A 159 8.71 8.49 7.58
C ILE A 159 8.45 7.30 6.65
N GLU A 160 7.25 7.19 6.08
CA GLU A 160 6.88 6.13 5.15
C GLU A 160 7.76 6.14 3.88
N ALA A 161 8.00 7.33 3.31
CA ALA A 161 8.89 7.49 2.16
C ALA A 161 10.31 7.03 2.47
N LEU A 162 10.87 7.47 3.60
CA LEU A 162 12.23 7.12 4.03
C LEU A 162 12.38 5.63 4.32
N LEU A 163 11.40 5.02 5.01
CA LEU A 163 11.40 3.58 5.29
C LEU A 163 11.33 2.77 4.01
N THR A 164 10.49 3.19 3.06
CA THR A 164 10.33 2.53 1.75
C THR A 164 11.62 2.60 0.94
N LEU A 165 12.19 3.79 0.75
CA LEU A 165 13.45 3.96 0.00
C LEU A 165 14.58 3.15 0.64
N ARG A 166 14.72 3.23 1.98
CA ARG A 166 15.73 2.46 2.72
C ARG A 166 15.55 0.95 2.58
N ALA A 167 14.31 0.45 2.53
CA ALA A 167 14.05 -0.97 2.36
C ALA A 167 14.58 -1.49 1.02
N TYR A 168 14.37 -0.74 -0.07
CA TYR A 168 14.83 -1.12 -1.40
C TYR A 168 16.32 -0.86 -1.64
N ASP A 169 16.92 0.15 -0.99
CA ASP A 169 18.37 0.38 -1.08
C ASP A 169 19.20 -0.77 -0.48
N ARG A 170 18.70 -1.41 0.59
CA ARG A 170 19.39 -2.51 1.28
C ARG A 170 19.48 -3.80 0.46
N GLU A 171 18.58 -3.98 -0.50
CA GLU A 171 18.50 -5.18 -1.32
C GLU A 171 19.13 -5.03 -2.70
N GLY A 172 19.66 -3.85 -3.03
CA GLY A 172 20.40 -3.63 -4.29
C GLY A 172 19.49 -3.63 -5.52
N ALA A 173 18.49 -2.75 -5.53
CA ALA A 173 17.61 -2.51 -6.68
C ALA A 173 18.34 -2.01 -7.95
#